data_AF-A0A537IXR3-F1
#
_entry.id   AF-A0A537IXR3-F1
#
_cell.length_a   1.000
_cell.length_b   1.000
_cell.length_c   1.000
_cell.angle_alpha   90.00
_cell.angle_beta   90.00
_cell.angle_gamma   90.00
#
_symmetry.space_group_name_H-M   'P 1'
#
loop_
_entity.id
_entity.type
_entity.pdbx_description
1 polymer ?
#
loop_
_entity_poly.entity_id
_entity_poly.type
_entity_poly.pdbx_seq_one_letter_code
_entity_poly.pdbx_strand_id
1 'polypeptide(L)'
;MRRAAFVLAALIVAAAVTPAQAGSYYENSCLAVVNKTKYSYDIKIQDPTAYNGLTWTVDPFENFTFTIESQPIHSKTGYWHVRWTGPGGDTLEDTWQYHADYTFRGMCPDGTYVVTFDW
;
A
#
# COMPACT_ATOMS: atom_id res chain seq x y z
N MET A 1 10.43 18.44 -58.36
CA MET A 1 9.79 18.91 -57.10
C MET A 1 9.40 17.68 -56.28
N ARG A 2 10.20 17.28 -55.29
CA ARG A 2 9.92 16.12 -54.42
C ARG A 2 9.02 16.57 -53.26
N ARG A 3 7.81 16.01 -53.17
CA ARG A 3 6.89 16.24 -52.05
C ARG A 3 7.31 15.33 -50.89
N ALA A 4 7.79 15.92 -49.81
CA ALA A 4 8.07 15.20 -48.56
C ALA A 4 6.74 14.97 -47.83
N ALA A 5 6.40 13.70 -47.59
CA ALA A 5 5.30 13.30 -46.73
C ALA A 5 5.75 13.46 -45.27
N PHE A 6 5.13 14.38 -44.53
CA PHE A 6 5.30 14.49 -43.10
C PHE A 6 4.32 13.52 -42.43
N VAL A 7 4.86 12.40 -41.94
CA VAL A 7 4.10 11.48 -41.09
C VAL A 7 4.10 12.08 -39.68
N LEU A 8 2.97 12.66 -39.28
CA LEU A 8 2.72 13.05 -37.88
C LEU A 8 2.58 11.76 -37.05
N ALA A 9 3.65 11.38 -36.35
CA ALA A 9 3.55 10.36 -35.31
C ALA A 9 2.82 10.97 -34.11
N ALA A 10 1.58 10.56 -33.90
CA ALA A 10 0.84 10.88 -32.67
C ALA A 10 1.51 10.16 -31.49
N LEU A 11 2.24 10.92 -30.66
CA LEU A 11 2.74 10.47 -29.38
C LEU A 11 1.53 10.28 -28.44
N ILE A 12 1.02 9.06 -28.37
CA ILE A 12 0.14 8.64 -27.28
C ILE A 12 1.03 8.56 -26.04
N VAL A 13 1.07 9.63 -25.25
CA VAL A 13 1.65 9.58 -23.92
C VAL A 13 0.66 8.79 -23.05
N ALA A 14 0.86 7.48 -23.00
CA ALA A 14 0.30 6.69 -21.92
C ALA A 14 0.91 7.26 -20.64
N ALA A 15 0.09 7.90 -19.80
CA ALA A 15 0.48 8.25 -18.45
C ALA A 15 0.79 6.94 -17.74
N ALA A 16 2.08 6.58 -17.71
CA ALA A 16 2.56 5.54 -16.84
C ALA A 16 2.25 6.02 -15.41
N VAL A 17 1.24 5.41 -14.79
CA VAL A 17 1.13 5.39 -13.33
C VAL A 17 2.41 4.71 -12.87
N THR A 18 3.43 5.50 -12.54
CA THR A 18 4.63 5.02 -11.91
C THR A 18 4.19 4.37 -10.59
N PRO A 19 4.38 3.05 -10.40
CA PRO A 19 4.14 2.44 -9.08
C PRO A 19 5.02 3.22 -8.09
N ALA A 20 4.44 3.60 -6.95
CA ALA A 20 5.05 4.49 -5.97
C ALA A 20 6.53 4.15 -5.79
N GLN A 21 7.39 5.00 -6.36
CA GLN A 21 8.83 4.83 -6.33
C GLN A 21 9.29 4.87 -4.88
N ALA A 22 10.09 3.88 -4.51
CA ALA A 22 10.95 3.78 -3.33
C ALA A 22 11.06 5.10 -2.56
N GLY A 23 10.07 5.36 -1.70
CA GLY A 23 10.14 6.43 -0.72
C GLY A 23 11.21 6.07 0.30
N SER A 24 11.84 7.08 0.89
CA SER A 24 12.69 6.91 2.06
C SER A 24 12.08 5.90 3.04
N TYR A 25 12.91 5.01 3.59
CA TYR A 25 12.45 4.05 4.58
C TYR A 25 12.22 4.79 5.90
N TYR A 26 10.97 4.76 6.39
CA TYR A 26 10.57 5.50 7.59
C TYR A 26 10.43 4.54 8.77
N GLU A 27 11.49 4.41 9.55
CA GLU A 27 11.50 3.61 10.77
C GLU A 27 10.41 4.08 11.73
N ASN A 28 9.85 3.15 12.49
CA ASN A 28 8.77 3.36 13.46
C ASN A 28 7.44 3.85 12.86
N SER A 29 7.31 3.89 11.53
CA SER A 29 6.03 4.22 10.88
C SER A 29 5.02 3.09 11.01
N CYS A 30 3.75 3.46 11.17
CA CYS A 30 2.65 2.50 11.20
C CYS A 30 2.27 1.98 9.81
N LEU A 31 1.43 0.94 9.79
CA LEU A 31 0.71 0.48 8.62
C LEU A 31 -0.79 0.69 8.79
N ALA A 32 -1.41 1.41 7.86
CA ALA A 32 -2.85 1.54 7.75
C ALA A 32 -3.34 0.98 6.41
N VAL A 33 -4.52 0.39 6.44
CA VAL A 33 -5.17 -0.21 5.28
C VAL A 33 -6.51 0.47 5.14
N VAL A 34 -6.79 0.93 3.92
CA VAL A 34 -8.08 1.51 3.59
C VAL A 34 -8.71 0.62 2.52
N ASN A 35 -9.75 -0.11 2.90
CA ASN A 35 -10.48 -0.96 1.99
C ASN A 35 -11.70 -0.21 1.46
N LYS A 36 -11.64 0.30 0.22
CA LYS A 36 -12.77 0.99 -0.42
C LYS A 36 -13.62 0.07 -1.29
N THR A 37 -13.39 -1.23 -1.20
CA THR A 37 -14.09 -2.23 -2.00
C THR A 37 -15.26 -2.84 -1.21
N LYS A 38 -16.08 -3.65 -1.90
CA LYS A 38 -17.17 -4.44 -1.30
C LYS A 38 -16.72 -5.81 -0.74
N TYR A 39 -15.42 -6.10 -0.74
CA TYR A 39 -14.86 -7.40 -0.38
C TYR A 39 -13.96 -7.31 0.84
N SER A 40 -13.89 -8.37 1.64
CA SER A 40 -12.89 -8.48 2.70
C SER A 40 -11.55 -8.94 2.13
N TYR A 41 -10.46 -8.50 2.75
CA TYR A 41 -9.10 -8.92 2.40
C TYR A 41 -8.37 -9.43 3.64
N ASP A 42 -7.69 -10.56 3.49
CA ASP A 42 -6.79 -11.06 4.52
C ASP A 42 -5.38 -10.53 4.27
N ILE A 43 -4.81 -9.88 5.27
CA ILE A 43 -3.51 -9.22 5.19
C ILE A 43 -2.56 -9.88 6.17
N LYS A 44 -1.39 -10.26 5.65
CA LYS A 44 -0.32 -10.90 6.38
C LYS A 44 0.94 -10.06 6.25
N ILE A 45 1.54 -9.73 7.39
CA ILE A 45 2.84 -9.06 7.43
C ILE A 45 3.93 -10.11 7.42
N GLN A 46 4.84 -10.01 6.45
CA GLN A 46 5.99 -10.88 6.30
C GLN A 46 7.19 -10.32 7.05
N ASP A 47 7.11 -10.28 8.39
CA ASP A 47 8.28 -10.02 9.24
C ASP A 47 8.62 -11.31 10.00
N PRO A 48 9.64 -12.08 9.57
CA PRO A 48 10.02 -13.36 10.19
C PRO A 48 10.36 -13.25 11.68
N THR A 49 10.67 -12.05 12.18
CA THR A 49 11.15 -11.82 13.54
C THR A 49 10.08 -11.33 14.51
N ALA A 50 9.01 -10.68 14.02
CA ALA A 50 8.07 -9.98 14.90
C ALA A 50 6.60 -10.30 14.64
N TYR A 51 6.20 -10.44 13.37
CA TYR A 51 4.78 -10.46 12.97
C TYR A 51 4.42 -11.63 12.04
N ASN A 52 5.37 -12.53 11.76
CA ASN A 52 5.17 -13.65 10.85
C ASN A 52 4.10 -14.62 11.37
N GLY A 53 3.11 -14.86 10.52
CA GLY A 53 2.04 -15.82 10.80
C GLY A 53 0.76 -15.20 11.37
N LEU A 54 0.78 -13.91 11.73
CA LEU A 54 -0.44 -13.17 12.04
C LEU A 54 -1.13 -12.71 10.76
N THR A 55 -2.44 -12.90 10.73
CA THR A 55 -3.32 -12.47 9.65
C THR A 55 -4.41 -11.60 10.23
N TRP A 56 -4.70 -10.49 9.57
CA TRP A 56 -5.82 -9.62 9.91
C TRP A 56 -6.76 -9.53 8.71
N THR A 57 -8.06 -9.65 8.96
CA THR A 57 -9.09 -9.44 7.96
C THR A 57 -9.50 -7.97 8.01
N VAL A 58 -9.49 -7.32 6.85
CA VAL A 58 -9.99 -5.95 6.68
C VAL A 58 -11.31 -6.02 5.93
N ASP A 59 -12.38 -5.61 6.60
CA ASP A 59 -13.74 -5.69 6.07
C ASP A 59 -14.03 -4.60 5.03
N PRO A 60 -15.11 -4.76 4.24
CA PRO A 60 -15.49 -3.81 3.20
C PRO A 60 -15.70 -2.40 3.76
N PHE A 61 -15.20 -1.38 3.05
CA PHE A 61 -15.36 0.03 3.41
C PHE A 61 -14.76 0.44 4.77
N GLU A 62 -13.82 -0.35 5.29
CA GLU A 62 -13.15 -0.08 6.55
C GLU A 62 -11.76 0.55 6.38
N ASN A 63 -11.42 1.39 7.36
CA ASN A 63 -10.04 1.79 7.60
C ASN A 63 -9.51 1.03 8.81
N PHE A 64 -8.40 0.34 8.62
CA PHE A 64 -7.82 -0.56 9.60
C PHE A 64 -6.37 -0.16 9.91
N THR A 65 -5.95 -0.34 11.16
CA THR A 65 -4.54 -0.25 11.56
C THR A 65 -4.23 -1.47 12.40
N PHE A 66 -3.06 -2.05 12.14
CA PHE A 66 -2.65 -3.27 12.78
C PHE A 66 -2.25 -3.00 14.23
N THR A 67 -2.80 -3.80 15.16
CA THR A 67 -2.50 -3.69 16.58
C THR A 67 -2.24 -5.06 17.20
N ILE A 68 -1.31 -5.11 18.16
CA ILE A 68 -1.07 -6.25 19.06
C ILE A 68 -1.23 -5.73 20.49
N GLU A 69 -2.01 -6.42 21.33
CA GLU A 69 -2.27 -5.99 22.71
C GLU A 69 -2.80 -4.54 22.80
N SER A 70 -3.61 -4.13 21.83
CA SER A 70 -4.14 -2.76 21.69
C SER A 70 -3.11 -1.67 21.40
N GLN A 71 -1.86 -2.03 21.09
CA GLN A 71 -0.83 -1.10 20.63
C GLN A 71 -0.64 -1.21 19.13
N PRO A 72 -0.50 -0.09 18.40
CA PRO A 72 -0.15 -0.14 16.99
C PRO A 72 1.19 -0.86 16.78
N ILE A 73 1.30 -1.61 15.70
CA ILE A 73 2.58 -2.16 15.29
C ILE A 73 3.30 -1.17 14.37
N HIS A 74 4.62 -1.19 14.44
CA HIS A 74 5.49 -0.24 13.75
C HIS A 74 6.51 -0.97 12.89
N SER A 75 6.94 -0.34 11.80
CA SER A 75 8.02 -0.87 10.98
C SER A 75 9.35 -0.70 11.71
N LYS A 76 10.04 -1.81 11.99
CA LYS A 76 11.37 -1.80 12.63
C LYS A 76 12.50 -1.38 11.71
N THR A 77 12.34 -1.58 10.41
CA THR A 77 13.38 -1.35 9.40
C THR A 77 13.09 -0.14 8.50
N GLY A 78 11.92 0.47 8.69
CA GLY A 78 11.37 1.50 7.83
C GLY A 78 10.74 0.99 6.54
N TYR A 79 10.52 -0.33 6.43
CA TYR A 79 9.73 -0.94 5.36
C TYR A 79 8.66 -1.89 5.90
N TRP A 80 7.57 -2.06 5.16
CA TRP A 80 6.53 -3.04 5.43
C TRP A 80 6.51 -4.10 4.33
N HIS A 81 6.85 -5.34 4.69
CA HIS A 81 6.64 -6.48 3.81
C HIS A 81 5.25 -7.02 4.05
N VAL A 82 4.33 -6.86 3.10
CA VAL A 82 2.94 -7.21 3.32
C VAL A 82 2.43 -8.00 2.14
N ARG A 83 1.70 -9.06 2.45
CA ARG A 83 1.00 -9.87 1.47
C ARG A 83 -0.47 -9.84 1.80
N TRP A 84 -1.32 -9.64 0.81
CA TRP A 84 -2.75 -9.79 1.01
C TRP A 84 -3.34 -10.78 0.00
N THR A 85 -4.44 -11.40 0.39
CA THR A 85 -5.22 -12.32 -0.45
C THR A 85 -6.63 -11.78 -0.59
N GLY A 86 -7.05 -11.50 -1.82
CA GLY A 86 -8.41 -11.08 -2.16
C GLY A 86 -9.29 -12.21 -2.69
N PRO A 87 -10.58 -11.94 -2.96
CA PRO A 87 -11.48 -12.90 -3.59
C PRO A 87 -11.00 -13.22 -5.01
N GLY A 88 -10.36 -14.39 -5.16
CA GLY A 88 -9.69 -14.83 -6.39
C GLY A 88 -8.34 -15.50 -6.14
N GLY A 89 -7.75 -15.34 -4.95
CA GLY A 89 -6.45 -15.93 -4.62
C GLY A 89 -5.25 -15.18 -5.20
N ASP A 90 -5.50 -14.10 -5.95
CA ASP A 90 -4.45 -13.27 -6.50
C ASP A 90 -3.68 -12.58 -5.37
N THR A 91 -2.37 -12.79 -5.38
CA THR A 91 -1.42 -12.10 -4.52
C THR A 91 -1.00 -10.83 -5.25
N LEU A 92 -1.36 -9.68 -4.70
CA LEU A 92 -0.85 -8.39 -5.18
C LEU A 92 0.25 -7.93 -4.22
N GLU A 93 1.39 -7.51 -4.77
CA GLU A 93 2.52 -6.98 -4.02
C GLU A 93 2.55 -5.44 -4.10
N ASP A 94 2.70 -4.84 -2.93
CA ASP A 94 3.35 -3.55 -2.63
C ASP A 94 2.98 -2.31 -3.46
N THR A 95 1.76 -1.80 -3.28
CA THR A 95 1.47 -0.37 -3.50
C THR A 95 1.06 0.32 -2.20
N TRP A 96 2.07 0.82 -1.48
CA TRP A 96 1.90 1.61 -0.26
C TRP A 96 2.33 3.06 -0.52
N GLN A 97 1.65 4.03 0.10
CA GLN A 97 2.05 5.43 0.10
C GLN A 97 2.37 5.88 1.52
N TYR A 98 3.49 6.57 1.72
CA TYR A 98 3.81 7.16 3.03
C TYR A 98 3.12 8.51 3.20
N HIS A 99 2.55 8.73 4.38
CA HIS A 99 1.94 9.98 4.78
C HIS A 99 2.51 10.43 6.13
N ALA A 100 3.24 11.54 6.12
CA ALA A 100 3.92 12.08 7.30
C ALA A 100 2.94 12.64 8.35
N ASP A 101 1.79 13.14 7.91
CA ASP A 101 0.75 13.79 8.73
C ASP A 101 -0.43 12.87 9.06
N TYR A 102 -0.44 11.65 8.52
CA TYR A 102 -1.53 10.72 8.74
C TYR A 102 -1.36 10.01 10.07
N THR A 103 -2.13 10.44 11.07
CA THR A 103 -2.26 9.74 12.35
C THR A 103 -3.57 8.94 12.37
N PHE A 104 -3.50 7.62 12.30
CA PHE A 104 -4.72 6.81 12.41
C PHE A 104 -5.22 6.78 13.85
N ARG A 105 -6.40 7.38 14.12
CA ARG A 105 -7.02 7.47 15.47
C ARG A 105 -6.06 7.96 16.57
N GLY A 106 -5.06 8.77 16.22
CA GLY A 106 -4.04 9.27 17.15
C GLY A 106 -3.01 8.24 17.63
N MET A 107 -2.97 7.03 17.03
CA MET A 107 -2.09 5.95 17.47
C MET A 107 -0.68 6.00 16.83
N CYS A 108 -0.49 6.70 15.71
CA CYS A 108 0.74 6.64 14.91
C CYS A 108 1.44 7.99 14.85
N PRO A 109 2.41 8.28 15.75
CA PRO A 109 3.03 9.59 15.87
C PRO A 109 4.09 9.92 14.81
N ASP A 110 4.73 8.91 14.22
CA ASP A 110 5.89 9.08 13.31
C ASP A 110 5.53 8.90 11.81
N GLY A 111 4.27 9.15 11.47
CA GLY A 111 3.72 8.94 10.14
C GLY A 111 3.28 7.50 9.85
N THR A 112 2.59 7.32 8.72
CA THR A 112 1.90 6.06 8.41
C THR A 112 2.04 5.70 6.94
N TYR A 113 2.38 4.45 6.65
CA TYR A 113 2.22 3.86 5.34
C TYR A 113 0.77 3.44 5.15
N VAL A 114 0.12 3.93 4.09
CA VAL A 114 -1.26 3.63 3.76
C VAL A 114 -1.30 2.78 2.50
N VAL A 115 -2.04 1.67 2.54
CA VAL A 115 -2.46 0.95 1.33
C VAL A 115 -3.90 1.24 0.98
N THR A 116 -4.04 1.55 -0.30
CA THR A 116 -5.24 1.65 -1.11
C THR A 116 -5.84 0.33 -1.58
N PHE A 117 -6.94 -0.23 -1.07
CA PHE A 117 -7.70 -1.18 -1.91
C PHE A 117 -8.86 -0.44 -2.57
N ASP A 118 -8.75 -0.21 -3.87
CA ASP A 118 -9.75 0.46 -4.70
C ASP A 118 -10.19 -0.42 -5.89
N TRP A 119 -11.22 0.05 -6.60
CA TRP A 119 -11.91 -0.63 -7.69
C TRP A 119 -11.86 0.19 -8.98
#